data_AF-A0A9P9YM57-F1
#
_entry.id   AF-A0A9P9YM57-F1
#
_cell.length_a   1.000
_cell.length_b   1.000
_cell.length_c   1.000
_cell.angle_alpha   90.00
_cell.angle_beta   90.00
_cell.angle_gamma   90.00
#
_symmetry.space_group_name_H-M   'P 1'
#
loop_
_entity.id
_entity.type
_entity.pdbx_description
1 polymer ?
#
loop_
_entity_poly.entity_id
_entity_poly.type
_entity_poly.pdbx_seq_one_letter_code
_entity_poly.pdbx_strand_id
1 'polypeptide(L)' 'MIGAVEKQKLAYIMNRDTQARLTISSPLEAHKSNTLTYHMVGVDVGFDNPMFACLEIDYEEADMDPSGGHYPLT' A
#
# COMPACT_ATOMS: atom_id res chain seq x y z
N MET A 1 2.04 4.85 6.54
CA MET A 1 1.28 3.65 6.14
C MET A 1 2.05 2.42 6.61
N ILE A 2 1.37 1.36 7.01
CA ILE A 2 1.95 0.04 7.29
C ILE A 2 1.29 -0.98 6.37
N GLY A 3 2.08 -1.84 5.74
CA GLY A 3 1.61 -2.85 4.79
C GLY A 3 2.17 -4.22 5.12
N ALA A 4 1.34 -5.26 4.95
CA ALA A 4 1.79 -6.64 4.88
C ALA A 4 2.38 -6.93 3.49
N VAL A 5 3.09 -8.06 3.36
CA VAL A 5 3.65 -8.53 2.08
C VAL A 5 2.54 -8.74 1.04
N GLU A 6 1.34 -9.09 1.47
CA GLU A 6 0.20 -9.32 0.60
C GLU A 6 -1.07 -8.68 1.20
N LYS A 7 -1.96 -8.20 0.34
CA LYS A 7 -3.34 -7.78 0.64
C LYS A 7 -3.51 -6.57 1.55
N GLN A 8 -3.01 -6.62 2.77
CA GLN A 8 -3.36 -5.69 3.83
C GLN A 8 -2.45 -4.47 3.86
N LYS A 9 -3.03 -3.27 3.76
CA LYS A 9 -2.35 -1.98 3.98
C LYS A 9 -3.25 -1.08 4.81
N LEU A 10 -2.68 -0.45 5.82
CA LEU A 10 -3.36 0.41 6.79
C LEU A 10 -2.65 1.76 6.87
N ALA A 11 -3.41 2.84 6.74
CA ALA A 11 -2.92 4.20 6.93
C ALA A 11 -3.47 4.79 8.23
N TYR A 12 -2.60 5.45 8.99
CA TYR A 12 -2.95 6.14 10.22
C TYR A 12 -2.69 7.63 10.04
N ILE A 13 -3.64 8.46 10.45
CA ILE A 13 -3.46 9.90 10.48
C ILE A 13 -2.92 10.26 11.87
N MET A 14 -1.76 10.89 11.87
CA MET A 14 -1.11 11.41 13.08
C MET A 14 -1.34 12.91 13.15
N ASN A 15 -1.92 13.38 14.25
CA ASN A 15 -2.17 14.80 14.47
C ASN A 15 -1.73 15.23 15.87
N ARG A 16 -1.74 16.53 16.17
CA ARG A 16 -1.52 17.07 17.51
C ARG A 16 -2.78 17.74 18.02
N ASP A 17 -3.14 17.48 19.27
CA ASP A 17 -4.23 18.20 19.93
C ASP A 17 -3.79 19.60 20.42
N THR A 18 -4.71 20.35 21.02
CA THR A 18 -4.44 21.69 21.58
C THR A 18 -3.44 21.69 22.74
N GLN A 19 -3.14 20.53 23.32
CA GLN A 19 -2.15 20.32 24.38
C GLN A 19 -0.83 19.75 23.81
N ALA A 20 -0.65 19.80 22.49
CA ALA A 20 0.51 19.27 21.76
C ALA A 20 0.75 17.76 21.93
N ARG A 21 -0.27 16.99 22.34
CA ARG A 21 -0.20 15.53 22.42
C ARG A 21 -0.46 14.90 21.06
N LEU A 22 0.28 13.85 20.73
CA LEU A 22 0.07 13.05 19.53
C LEU A 22 -1.27 12.31 19.62
N THR A 23 -2.12 12.47 18.61
CA THR A 23 -3.37 11.72 18.43
C THR A 23 -3.27 10.88 17.16
N ILE A 24 -3.83 9.66 17.22
CA ILE A 24 -3.80 8.69 16.13
C ILE A 24 -5.25 8.33 15.79
N SER A 25 -5.61 8.46 14.51
CA SER A 25 -6.95 8.07 14.03
C SER A 25 -7.13 6.55 14.02
N SER A 26 -8.38 6.10 13.86
CA SER A 26 -8.65 4.74 13.38
C SER A 26 -7.95 4.48 12.04
N PRO A 27 -7.59 3.21 11.74
CA PRO A 27 -6.89 2.88 10.50
C PRO A 27 -7.80 3.08 9.28
N LEU A 28 -7.23 3.62 8.20
CA LEU A 28 -7.83 3.63 6.87
C LEU A 28 -7.30 2.41 6.10
N GLU A 29 -8.21 1.64 5.52
CA GLU A 29 -7.88 0.40 4.81
C GLU A 29 -7.62 0.67 3.33
N ALA A 30 -6.52 0.14 2.81
CA ALA A 30 -6.15 0.17 1.40
C ALA A 30 -5.88 -1.26 0.90
N HIS A 31 -6.88 -2.13 1.10
CA HIS A 31 -6.77 -3.56 0.80
C HIS A 31 -6.82 -3.83 -0.70
N LYS A 32 -5.87 -4.64 -1.19
CA LYS A 32 -5.86 -5.12 -2.57
C LYS A 32 -5.47 -6.60 -2.60
N SER A 33 -6.46 -7.48 -2.81
CA SER A 33 -6.25 -8.93 -2.90
C SER A 33 -5.33 -9.28 -4.08
N ASN A 34 -4.72 -10.47 -4.02
CA ASN A 34 -3.91 -11.02 -5.11
C ASN A 34 -2.75 -10.11 -5.53
N THR A 35 -2.28 -9.25 -4.61
CA THR A 35 -1.22 -8.29 -4.88
C THR A 35 -0.12 -8.42 -3.84
N LEU A 36 1.09 -8.71 -4.33
CA LEU A 36 2.32 -8.71 -3.54
C LEU A 36 2.91 -7.31 -3.50
N THR A 37 3.32 -6.85 -2.32
CA THR A 37 4.00 -5.56 -2.11
C THR A 37 5.47 -5.79 -1.79
N TYR A 38 6.36 -5.37 -2.69
CA TYR A 38 7.80 -5.53 -2.53
C TYR A 38 8.41 -4.43 -1.66
N HIS A 39 7.98 -3.19 -1.91
CA HIS A 39 8.51 -2.03 -1.22
C HIS A 39 7.47 -0.91 -1.18
N MET A 40 7.50 -0.14 -0.10
CA MET A 40 6.58 0.96 0.18
C MET A 40 7.38 2.17 0.64
N VAL A 41 7.09 3.34 0.06
CA VAL A 41 7.69 4.62 0.48
C VAL A 41 6.63 5.70 0.61
N GLY A 42 6.84 6.60 1.56
CA GLY A 42 6.12 7.88 1.60
C GLY A 42 6.72 8.82 0.56
N VAL A 43 5.86 9.49 -0.21
CA VAL A 43 6.29 10.51 -1.18
C VAL A 43 6.27 11.87 -0.49
N ASP A 44 7.36 12.61 -0.58
CA ASP A 44 7.40 14.01 -0.14
C ASP A 44 6.62 14.87 -1.13
N VAL A 45 5.50 15.41 -0.66
CA VAL A 45 4.57 16.25 -1.42
C VAL A 45 4.37 17.62 -0.75
N GLY A 46 5.24 17.99 0.20
CA GLY A 46 5.11 19.21 0.98
C GLY A 46 3.83 19.26 1.84
N PHE A 47 2.85 20.06 1.41
CA PHE A 47 1.57 20.27 2.13
C PHE A 47 0.36 19.71 1.39
N ASP A 48 0.55 19.06 0.24
CA ASP A 48 -0.52 18.37 -0.46
C ASP A 48 -0.93 17.08 0.27
N ASN A 49 -2.01 16.45 -0.23
CA ASN A 49 -2.51 15.21 0.34
C ASN A 49 -1.40 14.12 0.36
N PRO A 50 -1.13 13.49 1.53
CA PRO A 50 -0.05 12.51 1.65
C PRO A 50 -0.20 11.35 0.65
N MET A 51 0.88 11.01 -0.02
CA MET A 51 0.93 9.91 -0.98
C MET A 51 1.90 8.81 -0.55
N PHE A 52 1.55 7.57 -0.89
CA PHE A 52 2.39 6.39 -0.68
C PHE A 52 2.61 5.71 -2.02
N ALA A 53 3.87 5.54 -2.41
CA ALA A 53 4.24 4.79 -3.60
C ALA A 53 4.62 3.37 -3.20
N CYS A 54 4.10 2.39 -3.93
CA CYS A 54 4.32 0.98 -3.65
C CYS A 54 4.72 0.24 -4.94
N LEU A 55 5.71 -0.64 -4.85
CA LEU A 55 6.09 -1.56 -5.91
C LEU A 55 5.31 -2.85 -5.72
N GLU A 56 4.41 -3.14 -6.67
CA GLU A 56 3.40 -4.18 -6.53
C GLU A 56 3.28 -5.03 -7.79
N ILE A 57 2.99 -6.31 -7.60
CA ILE A 57 2.68 -7.25 -8.69
C ILE A 57 1.35 -7.90 -8.36
N ASP A 58 0.45 -7.87 -9.33
CA ASP A 58 -0.78 -8.65 -9.35
C ASP A 58 -0.48 -10.05 -9.87
N TYR A 59 -0.86 -11.08 -9.11
CA TYR A 59 -0.62 -12.48 -9.47
C TYR A 59 -1.92 -13.25 -9.77
N GLU A 60 -3.09 -12.58 -9.82
CA GLU A 60 -4.37 -13.24 -10.09
C GLU A 60 -4.34 -14.06 -11.39
N GLU A 61 -3.73 -13.52 -12.45
CA GLU A 61 -3.61 -14.22 -13.73
C GLU A 61 -2.62 -15.38 -13.69
N ALA A 62 -1.52 -15.24 -12.94
CA ALA A 62 -0.52 -16.29 -12.81
C ALA A 62 -1.07 -17.53 -12.07
N ASP A 63 -1.96 -17.32 -11.10
CA ASP A 63 -2.65 -18.42 -10.39
C ASP A 63 -3.64 -19.16 -11.30
N MET A 64 -4.17 -18.49 -12.33
CA MET A 64 -5.17 -19.04 -13.25
C MET A 64 -4.56 -19.67 -14.50
N ASP A 65 -3.25 -19.50 -14.75
CA ASP A 65 -2.56 -20.08 -15.91
C ASP A 65 -1.72 -21.33 -15.55
N PRO A 66 -2.25 -22.55 -15.78
CA PRO A 66 -1.50 -23.78 -15.54
C PRO A 66 -0.38 -24.02 -16.58
N SER A 67 -0.28 -23.22 -17.65
CA SER A 67 0.79 -23.35 -18.65
C SER A 67 2.11 -22.69 -18.23
N GLY A 68 2.08 -21.81 -17.21
CA GLY A 68 3.25 -21.04 -16.77
C GLY A 68 3.80 -20.12 -17.86
N GLY A 69 2.96 -19.73 -18.82
CA GLY A 69 3.33 -18.97 -20.01
C GLY A 69 3.67 -17.53 -19.64
N HIS A 70 4.94 -17.17 -19.75
CA HIS A 70 5.44 -15.82 -19.54
C HIS A 70 4.70 -14.83 -20.44
N TYR A 71 4.18 -13.73 -19.89
CA TYR A 71 3.67 -12.61 -20.68
C TYR A 71 4.73 -12.14 -21.68
N PRO A 72 4.40 -11.92 -22.97
CA PRO A 72 5.33 -11.35 -23.93
C PRO A 72 5.67 -9.92 -23.51
N LEU A 73 6.97 -9.63 -23.48
CA LEU A 73 7.49 -8.27 -23.30
C LEU A 73 7.12 -7.45 -24.55
N THR A 74 5.97 -6.78 -24.53
CA THR A 74 5.63 -5.70 -25.48
C THR A 74 5.33 -4.42 -24.73
#